data_AF-A0A2V2BYQ8-F1
#
_entry.id   AF-A0A2V2BYQ8-F1
#
_cell.length_a   1.000
_cell.length_b   1.000
_cell.length_c   1.000
_cell.angle_alpha   90.00
_cell.angle_beta   90.00
_cell.angle_gamma   90.00
#
_symmetry.space_group_name_H-M   'P 1'
#
loop_
_entity.id
_entity.type
_entity.pdbx_description
1 polymer ?
#
loop_
_entity_poly.entity_id
_entity_poly.type
_entity_poly.pdbx_seq_one_letter_code
_entity_poly.pdbx_strand_id
1 'polypeptide(L)' 'MGEKLNNEGGRTFEESLEELESILSELENSKIPLDELVEKYTRAKARLADCRKKLEAAELKIGKLSGAEVEGFPAAAE' A
#
# COMPACT_ATOMS: atom_id res chain seq x y z
N MET A 1 -4.93 -2.56 -22.22
CA MET A 1 -4.16 -3.75 -21.78
C MET A 1 -3.03 -3.22 -20.91
N GLY A 2 -3.29 -3.03 -19.61
CA GLY A 2 -2.26 -2.60 -18.66
C GLY A 2 -1.22 -3.69 -18.54
N GLU A 3 0.03 -3.35 -18.84
CA GLU A 3 1.15 -4.27 -18.76
C GLU A 3 1.21 -4.84 -17.35
N LYS A 4 1.07 -6.16 -17.30
CA LYS A 4 1.06 -6.96 -16.09
C LYS A 4 2.40 -6.75 -15.39
N LEU A 5 2.41 -5.91 -14.35
CA LEU A 5 3.44 -5.93 -13.30
C LEU A 5 3.26 -7.18 -12.42
N ASN A 6 3.06 -8.33 -13.07
CA ASN A 6 3.04 -9.62 -12.44
C ASN A 6 4.41 -10.24 -12.68
N ASN A 7 5.28 -10.20 -11.66
CA ASN A 7 6.34 -11.19 -11.60
C ASN A 7 6.45 -11.84 -10.22
N GLU A 8 6.45 -13.17 -10.27
CA GLU A 8 6.92 -14.14 -9.28
C GLU A 8 6.42 -14.02 -7.83
N GLY A 9 5.37 -14.80 -7.52
CA GLY A 9 5.13 -15.35 -6.18
C GLY A 9 4.74 -14.37 -5.07
N GLY A 10 4.67 -13.07 -5.35
CA GLY A 10 4.26 -12.02 -4.40
C GLY A 10 3.06 -11.23 -4.92
N ARG A 11 2.14 -10.88 -4.01
CA ARG A 11 0.95 -10.07 -4.30
C ARG A 11 1.32 -8.77 -5.02
N THR A 12 0.56 -8.40 -6.04
CA THR A 12 0.68 -7.12 -6.76
C THR A 12 0.44 -5.91 -5.85
N PHE A 13 0.75 -4.70 -6.34
CA PHE A 13 0.38 -3.46 -5.64
C PHE A 13 -1.13 -3.38 -5.42
N GLU A 14 -1.89 -3.64 -6.48
CA GLU A 14 -3.37 -3.64 -6.46
C GLU A 14 -3.92 -4.62 -5.42
N GLU A 15 -3.41 -5.85 -5.36
CA GLU A 15 -3.84 -6.83 -4.34
C GLU A 15 -3.48 -6.40 -2.91
N SER A 16 -2.36 -5.70 -2.73
CA SER A 16 -1.95 -5.22 -1.41
C SER A 16 -2.76 -4.00 -0.97
N LEU A 17 -3.19 -3.19 -1.93
CA LEU A 17 -4.13 -2.09 -1.74
C LEU A 17 -5.53 -2.63 -1.39
N GLU A 18 -6.03 -3.62 -2.13
CA GLU A 18 -7.34 -4.23 -1.89
C GLU A 18 -7.43 -4.85 -0.49
N GLU A 19 -6.37 -5.52 -0.03
CA GLU A 19 -6.32 -6.06 1.35
C GLU A 19 -6.32 -4.94 2.39
N LEU A 20 -5.62 -3.84 2.12
CA LEU A 20 -5.62 -2.67 3.00
C LEU A 20 -7.02 -2.04 3.09
N GLU A 21 -7.69 -1.85 1.96
CA GLU A 21 -9.07 -1.33 1.91
C GLU A 21 -10.05 -2.25 2.63
N SER A 22 -9.89 -3.56 2.48
CA SER A 22 -10.71 -4.54 3.21
C SER A 22 -10.51 -4.41 4.72
N ILE A 23 -9.27 -4.30 5.20
CA ILE A 23 -8.98 -4.10 6.62
C ILE A 23 -9.55 -2.76 7.13
N LEU A 24 -9.43 -1.68 6.35
CA LEU A 24 -9.97 -0.37 6.70
C LEU A 24 -11.51 -0.40 6.79
N SER A 25 -12.18 -1.06 5.85
CA SER A 25 -13.63 -1.23 5.87
C SER A 25 -14.10 -2.02 7.09
N GLU A 26 -13.32 -3.02 7.52
CA GLU A 26 -13.58 -3.72 8.78
C GLU A 26 -13.35 -2.82 10.00
N LEU A 27 -12.30 -1.99 10.01
CA LEU A 27 -12.01 -1.04 11.09
C LEU A 27 -13.09 0.05 11.24
N GLU A 28 -13.76 0.44 10.16
CA GLU A 28 -14.92 1.35 10.20
C GLU A 28 -16.15 0.71 10.87
N ASN A 29 -16.17 -0.62 11.00
CA ASN A 29 -17.25 -1.31 11.68
C ASN A 29 -17.16 -1.06 13.20
N SER A 30 -18.11 -0.28 13.74
CA SER A 30 -18.17 0.09 15.17
C SER A 30 -18.38 -1.09 16.15
N LYS A 31 -18.38 -2.34 15.68
CA LYS A 31 -18.49 -3.54 16.52
C LYS A 31 -17.17 -4.28 16.76
N ILE A 32 -16.04 -3.77 16.27
CA ILE A 32 -14.74 -4.40 16.52
C ILE A 32 -14.28 -4.14 17.96
N PRO A 33 -13.89 -5.19 18.72
CA PRO A 33 -13.30 -5.02 20.04
C PRO A 33 -11.92 -4.35 19.94
N LEU A 34 -11.55 -3.58 20.97
CA LEU A 34 -10.31 -2.77 20.98
C LEU A 34 -9.05 -3.59 20.64
N ASP A 35 -8.98 -4.84 21.09
CA ASP A 35 -7.86 -5.74 20.84
C ASP A 35 -7.72 -6.07 19.33
N GLU A 36 -8.81 -6.46 18.69
CA GLU A 36 -8.86 -6.70 17.23
C GLU A 36 -8.61 -5.43 16.43
N LEU A 37 -9.04 -4.26 16.93
CA LEU A 37 -8.79 -2.97 16.29
C LEU A 37 -7.28 -2.69 16.21
N VAL A 38 -6.54 -2.94 17.29
CA VAL A 38 -5.08 -2.76 17.33
C VAL A 38 -4.37 -3.75 16.40
N GLU A 39 -4.80 -5.01 16.37
CA GLU A 39 -4.26 -6.01 15.45
C GLU A 39 -4.49 -5.64 13.98
N LYS A 40 -5.73 -5.27 13.62
CA LYS A 40 -6.08 -4.85 12.26
C LYS A 40 -5.36 -3.58 11.84
N TYR A 41 -5.26 -2.59 12.72
CA TYR A 41 -4.48 -1.38 12.44
C TYR A 41 -2.99 -1.68 12.20
N THR A 42 -2.40 -2.57 13.02
CA THR A 42 -1.00 -2.98 12.84
C THR A 42 -0.79 -3.68 11.51
N ARG A 43 -1.72 -4.57 11.12
CA ARG A 43 -1.70 -5.26 9.84
C ARG A 43 -1.91 -4.31 8.65
N ALA A 44 -2.83 -3.35 8.76
CA ALA A 44 -3.04 -2.28 7.78
C ALA A 44 -1.75 -1.46 7.58
N LYS A 45 -1.10 -1.06 8.67
CA LYS A 45 0.17 -0.32 8.61
C LYS A 45 1.28 -1.11 7.91
N ALA A 46 1.37 -2.42 8.15
CA ALA A 46 2.32 -3.28 7.47
C ALA A 46 2.03 -3.39 5.95
N ARG A 47 0.75 -3.51 5.56
CA ARG A 47 0.33 -3.50 4.15
C ARG A 47 0.63 -2.18 3.46
N LEU A 48 0.35 -1.07 4.13
CA LEU A 48 0.62 0.26 3.63
C LEU A 48 2.12 0.49 3.40
N ALA A 49 2.98 -0.04 4.29
CA ALA A 49 4.43 -0.01 4.10
C ALA A 49 4.88 -0.81 2.86
N ASP A 50 4.23 -1.94 2.56
CA ASP A 50 4.51 -2.74 1.35
C ASP A 50 4.12 -1.98 0.07
N CYS A 51 2.92 -1.39 0.06
CA CYS A 51 2.46 -0.53 -1.03
C CYS A 51 3.41 0.64 -1.28
N ARG A 52 3.90 1.28 -0.21
CA ARG A 52 4.89 2.37 -0.30
C ARG A 52 6.20 1.92 -0.92
N LYS A 53 6.76 0.78 -0.51
CA LYS A 53 8.00 0.24 -1.11
C LYS A 53 7.83 -0.04 -2.60
N LYS A 54 6.68 -0.56 -3.01
CA LYS A 54 6.37 -0.79 -4.42
C LYS A 54 6.27 0.51 -5.21
N LEU A 55 5.60 1.52 -4.66
CA LEU A 55 5.52 2.87 -5.23
C LEU A 55 6.92 3.49 -5.36
N GLU A 56 7.70 3.50 -4.29
CA GLU A 56 9.07 4.03 -4.31
C GLU A 56 9.93 3.32 -5.36
N ALA A 57 9.85 1.99 -5.46
CA ALA A 57 10.56 1.24 -6.49
C ALA A 57 10.10 1.58 -7.92
N ALA A 58 8.81 1.87 -8.10
CA ALA A 58 8.26 2.31 -9.38
C ALA A 58 8.70 3.75 -9.70
N GLU A 59 8.62 4.67 -8.76
CA GLU A 59 9.08 6.05 -8.87
C GLU A 59 10.57 6.11 -9.19
N LEU A 60 11.40 5.30 -8.53
CA LEU A 60 12.84 5.24 -8.76
C LEU A 60 13.16 4.68 -10.17
N LYS A 61 12.35 3.73 -10.68
CA LYS A 61 12.45 3.27 -12.07
C LYS A 61 12.03 4.35 -13.06
N ILE A 62 10.92 5.05 -12.79
CA ILE A 62 10.40 6.12 -13.66
C ILE A 62 11.36 7.32 -13.66
N GLY A 63 11.87 7.75 -12.50
CA GLY A 63 12.84 8.84 -12.39
C GLY A 63 14.14 8.55 -13.15
N LYS A 64 14.62 7.30 -13.11
CA LYS A 64 15.76 6.87 -13.94
C LYS A 64 15.50 6.95 -15.44
N LEU A 65 14.24 6.78 -15.88
CA LEU A 65 13.84 6.84 -17.29
C LEU A 65 13.53 8.28 -17.75
N SER A 66 12.92 9.08 -16.88
CA SER A 66 12.41 10.42 -17.19
C SER A 66 13.40 11.55 -16.90
N GLY A 67 14.47 11.30 -16.16
CA GLY A 67 15.45 12.33 -15.79
C GLY A 67 14.89 13.45 -14.91
N ALA A 68 13.70 13.26 -14.34
CA ALA A 68 12.96 14.23 -13.55
C ALA A 68 12.80 13.73 -12.11
N GLU A 69 12.95 14.67 -11.17
CA GLU A 69 12.75 14.50 -9.74
C GLU A 69 11.30 14.10 -9.49
N VAL A 70 11.09 12.87 -9.05
CA VAL A 70 9.77 12.35 -8.66
C VAL A 70 9.42 12.98 -7.31
N GLU A 71 8.44 13.90 -7.31
CA GLU A 71 7.91 14.52 -6.10
C GLU A 71 7.20 13.45 -5.27
N GLY A 72 7.95 12.87 -4.33
CA GLY A 72 7.51 11.77 -3.49
C GLY A 72 6.19 12.08 -2.78
N PHE A 73 5.27 11.13 -2.83
CA PHE A 73 3.94 11.26 -2.24
C PHE A 73 4.04 11.58 -0.73
N PRO A 74 3.53 12.74 -0.25
CA PRO A 74 3.73 13.17 1.12
C PRO A 74 3.03 12.22 2.10
N ALA A 75 3.84 11.53 2.88
CA ALA A 75 3.46 10.43 3.73
C ALA A 75 3.09 10.85 5.16
N ALA A 76 2.30 11.93 5.39
CA ALA A 76 1.58 12.17 6.66
C ALA A 76 0.80 13.50 6.70
N ALA A 77 -0.50 13.41 7.00
CA ALA A 77 -1.30 14.32 7.84
C ALA A 77 -2.69 13.63 7.90
N GLU A 78 -3.21 13.06 8.99
CA GLU A 78 -3.01 13.19 10.44
C GLU A 78 -3.22 11.83 11.14
#